data_AF-V9EL45-F1
#
_entry.id   AF-V9EL45-F1
#
_cell.length_a   1.000
_cell.length_b   1.000
_cell.length_c   1.000
_cell.angle_alpha   90.00
_cell.angle_beta   90.00
_cell.angle_gamma   90.00
#
_symmetry.space_group_name_H-M   'P 1'
#
loop_
_entity.id
_entity.type
_entity.pdbx_description
1 polymer ?
#
loop_
_entity_poly.entity_id
_entity_poly.type
_entity_poly.pdbx_seq_one_letter_code
_entity_poly.pdbx_strand_id
1 'polypeptide(L)'
;MPSSSEAALADSVVTSFIRLVTRGVPRHYKTAYLLQRLQLAREEDLYVEAAMIHAELVCQPAPSKQLRVPFNFNALSDSVCKRRFRFHKSELCTLVKLMNIGDIVTRERTRATGIEALCVVLYKLAAPVRWEDVRDFFGRSPS
;
A
#
# COMPACT_ATOMS: atom_id res chain seq x y z
N MET A 1 -22.32 19.28 -15.73
CA MET A 1 -21.73 18.16 -14.97
C MET A 1 -21.57 17.02 -15.95
N PRO A 2 -20.34 16.61 -16.31
CA PRO A 2 -20.14 15.48 -17.21
C PRO A 2 -20.77 14.23 -16.60
N SER A 3 -21.38 13.39 -17.43
CA SER A 3 -21.94 12.12 -16.99
C SER A 3 -20.82 11.20 -16.50
N SER A 4 -21.07 10.34 -15.50
CA SER A 4 -20.04 9.44 -14.94
C SER A 4 -19.36 8.54 -15.99
N SER A 5 -20.02 8.32 -17.13
CA SER A 5 -19.50 7.59 -18.29
C SER A 5 -18.42 8.37 -19.05
N GLU A 6 -18.61 9.67 -19.25
CA GLU A 6 -17.67 10.53 -19.99
C GLU A 6 -16.36 10.74 -19.23
N ALA A 7 -16.42 10.84 -17.90
CA ALA A 7 -15.23 10.94 -17.06
C ALA A 7 -14.36 9.67 -17.14
N ALA A 8 -14.99 8.49 -17.09
CA ALA A 8 -14.28 7.21 -17.19
C ALA A 8 -13.62 7.01 -18.57
N LEU A 9 -14.27 7.47 -19.64
CA LEU A 9 -13.70 7.48 -20.99
C LEU A 9 -12.48 8.40 -21.07
N ALA A 10 -12.57 9.61 -20.50
CA ALA A 10 -11.45 10.55 -20.47
C ALA A 10 -10.23 9.98 -19.72
N ASP A 11 -10.45 9.37 -18.55
CA ASP A 11 -9.38 8.74 -17.75
C ASP A 11 -8.72 7.57 -18.51
N SER A 12 -9.51 6.78 -19.24
CA SER A 12 -9.00 5.69 -20.10
C SER A 12 -8.09 6.22 -21.22
N VAL A 13 -8.49 7.31 -21.88
CA VAL A 13 -7.72 7.95 -22.94
C VAL A 13 -6.39 8.50 -22.38
N VAL A 14 -6.44 9.26 -21.28
CA VAL A 14 -5.23 9.79 -20.62
C VAL A 14 -4.29 8.64 -20.24
N THR A 15 -4.82 7.58 -19.62
CA THR A 15 -4.02 6.42 -19.23
C THR A 15 -3.34 5.74 -20.43
N SER A 16 -4.07 5.57 -21.54
CA SER A 16 -3.53 4.95 -22.76
C SER A 16 -2.40 5.79 -23.38
N PHE A 17 -2.59 7.10 -23.41
CA PHE A 17 -1.61 8.06 -23.93
C PHE A 17 -0.33 8.06 -23.08
N ILE A 18 -0.47 8.13 -21.76
CA ILE A 18 0.68 8.11 -20.84
C ILE A 18 1.47 6.80 -20.98
N ARG A 19 0.81 5.65 -21.13
CA ARG A 19 1.49 4.37 -21.37
C ARG A 19 2.28 4.37 -22.68
N LEU A 20 1.73 4.97 -23.74
CA LEU A 20 2.40 5.10 -25.02
C LEU A 20 3.65 5.98 -24.90
N VAL A 21 3.50 7.16 -24.30
CA VAL A 21 4.54 8.18 -24.17
C VAL A 21 5.66 7.77 -23.21
N THR A 22 5.35 7.01 -22.17
CA THR A 22 6.33 6.53 -21.18
C THR A 22 6.89 5.15 -21.50
N ARG A 23 6.65 4.62 -22.70
CA ARG A 23 7.15 3.31 -23.12
C ARG A 23 8.67 3.29 -23.09
N GLY A 24 9.25 2.38 -22.31
CA GLY A 24 10.70 2.24 -22.14
C GLY A 24 11.30 3.12 -21.03
N VAL A 25 10.52 4.01 -20.40
CA VAL A 25 10.98 4.84 -19.29
C VAL A 25 10.91 4.05 -17.98
N PRO A 26 12.01 3.94 -17.20
CA PRO A 26 11.98 3.30 -15.89
C PRO A 26 11.02 4.01 -14.93
N ARG A 27 10.30 3.25 -14.09
CA ARG A 27 9.27 3.78 -13.19
C ARG A 27 9.74 4.95 -12.32
N HIS A 28 10.97 4.90 -11.82
CA HIS A 28 11.54 5.94 -10.95
C HIS A 28 11.89 7.24 -11.70
N TYR A 29 11.98 7.20 -13.04
CA TYR A 29 12.18 8.37 -13.88
C TYR A 29 10.88 8.87 -14.55
N LYS A 30 9.76 8.13 -14.43
CA LYS A 30 8.49 8.45 -15.12
C LYS A 30 8.05 9.90 -14.86
N THR A 31 8.05 10.34 -13.60
CA THR A 31 7.57 11.68 -13.24
C THR A 31 8.48 12.78 -13.80
N ALA A 32 9.80 12.62 -13.68
CA ALA A 32 10.76 13.58 -14.24
C ALA A 32 10.65 13.67 -15.77
N TYR A 33 10.50 12.52 -16.43
CA TYR A 33 10.29 12.43 -17.87
C TYR A 33 9.01 13.16 -18.32
N LEU A 34 7.89 12.93 -17.62
CA LEU A 34 6.63 13.61 -17.93
C LEU A 34 6.70 15.12 -17.70
N LEU A 35 7.40 15.58 -16.66
CA LEU A 35 7.60 17.02 -16.43
C LEU A 35 8.40 17.67 -17.55
N GLN A 36 9.51 17.06 -17.96
CA GLN A 36 10.31 17.55 -19.08
C GLN A 36 9.48 17.58 -20.37
N ARG A 37 8.72 16.52 -20.63
CA ARG A 37 7.89 16.43 -21.83
C ARG A 37 6.73 17.41 -21.84
N LEU A 38 6.15 17.72 -20.67
CA LEU A 38 5.16 18.78 -20.52
C LEU A 38 5.74 20.17 -20.86
N GLN A 39 7.00 20.43 -20.49
CA GLN A 39 7.66 21.68 -20.83
C GLN A 39 7.84 21.80 -22.34
N LEU A 40 8.39 20.77 -22.99
CA LEU A 40 8.55 20.74 -24.45
C LEU A 40 7.21 20.87 -25.19
N ALA A 41 6.17 20.15 -24.74
CA ALA A 41 4.84 20.26 -25.35
C ALA A 41 4.22 21.66 -25.21
N ARG A 42 4.59 22.42 -24.16
CA ARG A 42 4.17 23.82 -24.02
C ARG A 42 4.97 24.76 -24.91
N GLU A 43 6.26 24.50 -25.12
CA GLU A 43 7.12 25.27 -26.02
C GLU A 43 6.74 25.07 -27.50
N GLU A 44 6.28 23.86 -27.85
CA GLU A 44 5.87 23.49 -29.21
C GLU A 44 4.36 23.69 -29.49
N ASP A 45 3.62 24.33 -28.56
CA ASP A 45 2.16 24.55 -28.69
C ASP A 45 1.33 23.26 -28.89
N LEU A 46 1.81 22.12 -28.36
CA LEU A 46 1.12 20.82 -28.38
C LEU A 46 0.11 20.73 -27.23
N TYR A 47 -0.95 21.53 -27.31
CA TYR A 47 -1.95 21.70 -26.23
C TYR A 47 -2.58 20.40 -25.73
N VAL A 48 -2.93 19.47 -26.63
CA VAL A 48 -3.59 18.20 -26.26
C VAL A 48 -2.65 17.32 -25.44
N GLU A 49 -1.40 17.20 -25.87
CA GLU A 49 -0.37 16.44 -25.15
C GLU A 49 -0.06 17.08 -23.79
N ALA A 50 0.10 18.40 -23.76
CA ALA A 50 0.31 19.13 -22.52
C ALA A 50 -0.85 18.94 -21.54
N ALA A 51 -2.10 18.98 -22.01
CA ALA A 51 -3.28 18.74 -21.18
C ALA A 51 -3.33 17.30 -20.64
N MET A 52 -3.05 16.29 -21.47
CA MET A 52 -3.03 14.90 -21.03
C MET A 52 -1.94 14.61 -20.00
N ILE A 53 -0.74 15.14 -20.21
CA ILE A 53 0.37 14.98 -19.26
C ILE A 53 0.06 15.69 -17.94
N HIS A 54 -0.50 16.90 -18.02
CA HIS A 54 -0.89 17.67 -16.85
C HIS A 54 -1.97 16.95 -16.04
N ALA A 55 -2.99 16.38 -16.70
CA ALA A 55 -4.04 15.60 -16.05
C ALA A 55 -3.48 14.41 -15.26
N GLU A 56 -2.58 13.62 -15.86
CA GLU A 56 -1.90 12.51 -15.17
C GLU A 56 -1.11 12.99 -13.95
N LEU A 57 -0.39 14.11 -14.05
CA LEU A 57 0.43 14.63 -12.96
C LEU A 57 -0.41 15.16 -11.79
N VAL A 58 -1.55 15.80 -12.07
CA VAL A 58 -2.48 16.31 -11.05
C VAL A 58 -3.22 15.17 -10.35
N CYS A 59 -3.57 14.11 -11.09
CA CYS A 59 -4.23 12.94 -10.53
C CYS A 59 -3.30 12.02 -9.73
N GLN A 60 -1.99 12.25 -9.75
CA GLN A 60 -1.08 11.45 -8.91
C GLN A 60 -1.34 11.76 -7.44
N PRO A 61 -1.58 10.73 -6.61
CA PRO A 61 -1.73 10.94 -5.18
C PRO A 61 -0.45 11.60 -4.67
N ALA A 62 -0.60 12.67 -3.88
CA ALA A 62 0.53 13.36 -3.27
C ALA A 62 1.49 12.32 -2.67
N PRO A 63 2.82 12.47 -2.85
CA PRO A 63 3.78 11.53 -2.27
C PRO A 63 3.55 11.50 -0.77
N SER A 64 2.86 10.46 -0.30
CA SER A 64 2.67 10.26 1.12
C SER A 64 4.07 10.14 1.69
N LYS A 65 4.40 11.01 2.67
CA LYS A 65 5.59 10.82 3.49
C LYS A 65 5.36 9.51 4.24
N GLN A 66 5.64 8.39 3.59
CA GLN A 66 5.63 7.09 4.23
C GLN A 66 6.67 7.22 5.35
N LEU A 67 6.18 7.25 6.59
CA LEU A 67 7.04 7.15 7.76
C LEU A 67 7.75 5.81 7.64
N ARG A 68 8.97 5.83 7.09
CA ARG A 68 9.88 4.68 7.04
C ARG A 68 10.46 4.44 8.43
N VAL A 69 9.62 4.38 9.45
CA VAL A 69 10.06 3.93 10.77
C VAL A 69 9.95 2.41 10.73
N PRO A 70 11.08 1.68 10.73
CA PRO A 70 11.06 0.23 10.72
C PRO A 70 10.29 -0.28 11.95
N PHE A 71 9.64 -1.43 11.82
CA PHE A 71 8.99 -2.07 12.95
C PHE A 71 10.03 -2.38 14.04
N ASN A 72 9.83 -1.85 15.25
CA ASN A 72 10.70 -2.10 16.39
C ASN A 72 9.96 -2.89 17.46
N PHE A 73 10.14 -4.21 17.45
CA PHE A 73 9.56 -5.11 18.45
C PHE A 73 10.03 -4.77 19.88
N ASN A 74 11.27 -4.31 20.04
CA ASN A 74 11.83 -3.99 21.35
C ASN A 74 11.15 -2.79 22.00
N ALA A 75 10.68 -1.83 21.20
CA ALA A 75 9.94 -0.66 21.68
C ALA A 75 8.50 -0.97 22.15
N LEU A 76 7.97 -2.16 21.87
CA LEU A 76 6.62 -2.54 22.29
C LEU A 76 6.61 -2.98 23.77
N SER A 77 5.66 -2.44 24.52
CA SER A 77 5.31 -2.93 25.86
C SER A 77 4.40 -4.15 25.79
N ASP A 78 4.40 -4.94 26.86
CA ASP A 78 3.59 -6.14 26.97
C ASP A 78 2.08 -5.87 26.86
N SER A 79 1.62 -4.73 27.39
CA SER A 79 0.22 -4.29 27.26
C SER A 79 -0.17 -4.00 25.81
N VAL A 80 0.74 -3.42 25.03
CA VAL A 80 0.51 -3.18 23.58
C VAL A 80 0.50 -4.50 22.83
N CYS A 81 1.41 -5.43 23.16
CA CYS A 81 1.44 -6.76 22.55
C CYS A 81 0.13 -7.53 22.80
N LYS A 82 -0.36 -7.55 24.04
CA LYS A 82 -1.66 -8.15 24.37
C LYS A 82 -2.80 -7.54 23.58
N ARG A 83 -2.88 -6.21 23.54
CA ARG A 83 -3.99 -5.52 22.87
C ARG A 83 -3.99 -5.76 21.34
N ARG A 84 -2.81 -5.81 20.71
CA ARG A 84 -2.68 -5.91 19.25
C ARG A 84 -2.59 -7.33 18.72
N PHE A 85 -1.95 -8.23 19.47
CA PHE A 85 -1.61 -9.57 19.02
C PHE A 85 -2.24 -10.67 19.88
N ARG A 86 -2.86 -10.33 21.03
CA ARG A 86 -3.42 -11.26 22.02
C ARG A 86 -2.40 -12.15 22.75
N PHE A 87 -1.11 -11.85 22.59
CA PHE A 87 0.01 -12.55 23.25
C PHE A 87 0.94 -11.57 23.97
N HIS A 88 1.61 -12.06 25.01
CA HIS A 88 2.74 -11.40 25.66
C HIS A 88 3.99 -11.39 24.75
N LYS A 89 4.94 -10.50 25.03
CA LYS A 89 6.17 -10.38 24.25
C LYS A 89 7.01 -11.66 24.27
N SER A 90 7.09 -12.32 25.43
CA SER A 90 7.77 -13.62 25.59
C SER A 90 7.11 -14.73 24.77
N GLU A 91 5.78 -14.79 24.79
CA GLU A 91 4.98 -15.77 24.03
C GLU A 91 5.18 -15.60 22.53
N LEU A 92 5.23 -14.35 22.03
CA LEU A 92 5.53 -14.07 20.63
C LEU A 92 6.91 -14.59 20.22
N CYS A 93 7.93 -14.39 21.05
CA CYS A 93 9.27 -14.95 20.80
C CYS A 93 9.26 -16.49 20.80
N THR A 94 8.52 -17.11 21.72
CA THR A 94 8.36 -18.57 21.76
C THR A 94 7.64 -19.08 20.52
N LEU A 95 6.60 -18.39 20.08
CA LEU A 95 5.80 -18.79 18.93
C LEU A 95 6.62 -18.75 17.62
N VAL A 96 7.45 -17.73 17.42
CA VAL A 96 8.40 -17.67 16.28
C VAL A 96 9.31 -18.89 16.24
N LYS A 97 9.85 -19.29 17.40
CA LYS A 97 10.74 -20.46 17.51
C LYS A 97 10.00 -21.77 17.23
N LEU A 98 8.82 -21.96 17.83
CA LEU A 98 8.01 -23.16 17.66
C LEU A 98 7.51 -23.34 16.22
N MET A 99 7.15 -22.23 15.57
CA MET A 99 6.70 -22.23 14.18
C MET A 99 7.85 -22.21 13.16
N ASN A 100 9.10 -22.11 13.63
CA ASN A 100 10.29 -22.02 12.80
C ASN A 100 10.21 -20.92 11.72
N ILE A 101 9.73 -19.72 12.11
CA ILE A 101 9.56 -18.60 11.19
C ILE A 101 10.90 -17.87 11.04
N GLY A 102 11.52 -18.02 9.87
CA GLY A 102 12.72 -17.27 9.49
C GLY A 102 12.42 -15.88 8.94
N ASP A 103 13.47 -15.20 8.48
CA ASP A 103 13.35 -13.91 7.80
C ASP A 103 12.70 -14.07 6.43
N ILE A 104 11.81 -13.14 6.07
CA ILE A 104 11.00 -13.19 4.86
C ILE A 104 11.35 -12.01 3.96
N VAL A 105 11.45 -12.27 2.66
CA VAL A 105 11.60 -11.24 1.63
C VAL A 105 10.40 -11.30 0.70
N THR A 106 9.62 -10.22 0.62
CA THR A 106 8.45 -10.16 -0.27
C THR A 106 8.86 -9.87 -1.72
N ARG A 107 7.92 -10.02 -2.67
CA ARG A 107 8.14 -9.70 -4.09
C ARG A 107 8.50 -8.24 -4.31
N GLU A 108 7.99 -7.36 -3.45
CA GLU A 108 8.27 -5.93 -3.42
C GLU A 108 9.64 -5.62 -2.80
N ARG A 109 10.43 -6.64 -2.45
CA ARG A 109 11.74 -6.57 -1.79
C ARG A 109 11.69 -5.97 -0.39
N THR A 110 10.52 -6.02 0.25
CA THR A 110 10.40 -5.70 1.67
C THR A 110 10.97 -6.86 2.48
N ARG A 111 11.92 -6.56 3.35
CA ARG A 111 12.48 -7.53 4.30
C ARG A 111 11.72 -7.43 5.61
N ALA A 112 11.29 -8.56 6.15
CA ALA A 112 10.68 -8.64 7.47
C ALA A 112 11.38 -9.73 8.28
N THR A 113 11.62 -9.45 9.56
CA THR A 113 12.11 -10.48 10.49
C THR A 113 11.01 -11.49 10.79
N GLY A 114 11.36 -12.70 11.25
CA GLY A 114 10.35 -13.71 11.62
C GLY A 114 9.33 -13.20 12.66
N ILE A 115 9.76 -12.38 13.61
CA ILE A 115 8.89 -11.75 14.62
C ILE A 115 7.98 -10.68 14.00
N GLU A 116 8.49 -9.86 13.08
CA GLU A 116 7.70 -8.86 12.37
C GLU A 116 6.63 -9.52 11.50
N ALA A 117 6.99 -10.57 10.77
CA ALA A 117 6.07 -11.34 9.95
C ALA A 117 4.94 -11.95 10.80
N LEU A 118 5.27 -12.57 11.93
CA LEU A 118 4.29 -13.11 12.86
C LEU A 118 3.37 -12.00 13.40
N CYS A 119 3.93 -10.87 13.83
CA CYS A 119 3.16 -9.72 14.30
C CYS A 119 2.19 -9.17 13.24
N VAL A 120 2.59 -9.11 11.96
CA VAL A 120 1.71 -8.69 10.86
C VAL A 120 0.52 -9.65 10.70
N VAL A 121 0.78 -10.95 10.71
CA VAL A 121 -0.27 -11.97 10.60
C VAL A 121 -1.23 -11.89 11.78
N LEU A 122 -0.71 -11.87 13.00
CA LEU A 122 -1.52 -11.77 14.22
C LEU A 122 -2.33 -10.48 14.25
N TYR A 123 -1.77 -9.36 13.81
CA TYR A 123 -2.49 -8.09 13.73
C TYR A 123 -3.69 -8.18 12.78
N LYS A 124 -3.53 -8.85 11.62
CA LYS A 124 -4.63 -9.07 10.68
C LYS A 124 -5.67 -10.05 11.19
N LEU A 125 -5.27 -11.09 11.91
CA LEU A 125 -6.18 -12.04 12.56
C LEU A 125 -6.85 -11.47 13.82
N ALA A 126 -6.27 -10.42 14.41
CA ALA A 126 -6.82 -9.70 15.55
C ALA A 126 -7.80 -8.60 15.14
N ALA A 127 -7.69 -8.06 13.92
CA ALA A 127 -8.66 -7.14 13.34
C ALA A 127 -10.03 -7.84 13.18
N PRO A 128 -11.15 -7.14 13.42
CA PRO A 128 -12.38 -7.81 13.81
C PRO A 128 -13.02 -8.54 12.64
N VAL A 129 -13.15 -9.87 12.78
CA VAL A 129 -14.43 -10.52 12.48
C VAL A 129 -15.45 -9.87 13.42
N ARG A 130 -16.59 -9.36 12.93
CA ARG A 130 -17.56 -8.69 13.82
C ARG A 130 -17.96 -9.71 14.88
N TRP A 131 -18.09 -9.28 16.13
CA TRP A 131 -18.46 -10.19 17.23
C TRP A 131 -19.77 -10.95 16.94
N GLU A 132 -20.68 -10.32 16.19
CA GLU A 132 -21.91 -10.92 15.66
C GLU A 132 -21.62 -12.11 14.73
N ASP A 133 -20.65 -11.98 13.81
CA ASP A 133 -20.24 -13.06 12.92
C ASP A 133 -19.66 -14.25 13.72
N VAL A 134 -18.91 -13.99 14.81
CA VAL A 134 -18.36 -15.07 15.65
C VAL A 134 -19.46 -15.81 16.40
N ARG A 135 -20.47 -15.09 16.90
CA ARG A 135 -21.58 -15.68 17.65
C ARG A 135 -22.42 -16.61 16.77
N ASP A 136 -22.77 -16.14 15.58
CA ASP A 136 -23.64 -16.86 14.67
C ASP A 136 -22.88 -17.98 13.93
N PHE A 137 -21.58 -17.77 13.61
CA PHE A 137 -20.75 -18.78 12.96
C PHE A 137 -20.31 -19.91 13.90
N PHE A 138 -20.02 -19.62 15.17
CA PHE A 138 -19.54 -20.63 16.14
C PHE A 138 -20.62 -21.09 17.14
N GLY A 139 -21.84 -20.55 17.07
CA GLY A 139 -22.97 -20.99 17.88
C GLY A 139 -22.76 -20.86 19.40
N ARG A 140 -22.06 -19.80 19.85
CA ARG A 140 -21.73 -19.61 21.28
C ARG A 140 -22.62 -18.57 21.95
N SER A 141 -23.16 -18.89 23.11
CA SER A 141 -23.80 -17.91 24.00
C SER A 141 -22.76 -17.15 24.83
N PRO A 142 -23.03 -15.89 25.22
CA PRO A 142 -22.16 -15.17 26.14
C PRO A 142 -22.20 -15.90 27.49
N SER A 143 -21.04 -16.40 27.92
CA SER A 143 -20.81 -16.94 29.27
C SER A 143 -20.08 -15.88 30.09
#